data_AF-A0A1B8TWT5-F1
#
_entry.id   AF-A0A1B8TWT5-F1
#
_cell.length_a   1.000
_cell.length_b   1.000
_cell.length_c   1.000
_cell.angle_alpha   90.00
_cell.angle_beta   90.00
_cell.angle_gamma   90.00
#
_symmetry.space_group_name_H-M   'P 1'
#
loop_
_entity.id
_entity.type
_entity.pdbx_description
1 polymer ?
#
loop_
_entity_poly.entity_id
_entity_poly.type
_entity_poly.pdbx_seq_one_letter_code
_entity_poly.pdbx_strand_id
1 'polypeptide(L)'
;MLFKKVILVFCIAIFSANVFAQQDSIPKPVKVEDLKIDGNIKTTQGIYDPLAPSKAAFYSAIFPGMGQIYNKKYWKAPIVWGALAIPIYYYQTNNSDYKRYRTAYRLRKAGLEDEFTVNGVSSVSITTLETAQEQLRENRDMSLLSGIIIYVLQIVEASVNAHLLQFNTDDNLSVKPTFIADPILFEAPKVGLTFKYTF
;
A
#
# COMPACT_ATOMS: atom_id res chain seq x y z
N MET A 1 5.31 22.09 -32.74
CA MET A 1 4.00 22.73 -32.43
C MET A 1 3.14 21.95 -31.42
N LEU A 2 3.32 20.62 -31.27
CA LEU A 2 2.58 19.80 -30.29
C LEU A 2 2.96 20.05 -28.83
N PHE A 3 4.23 20.34 -28.52
CA PHE A 3 4.71 20.49 -27.14
C PHE A 3 4.05 21.66 -26.39
N LYS A 4 3.80 22.79 -27.07
CA LYS A 4 3.05 23.92 -26.51
C LYS A 4 1.57 23.59 -26.26
N LYS A 5 0.97 22.73 -27.08
CA LYS A 5 -0.42 22.29 -26.90
C LYS A 5 -0.57 21.35 -25.70
N VAL A 6 0.40 20.48 -25.45
CA VAL A 6 0.41 19.59 -24.27
C VAL A 6 0.58 20.38 -22.98
N ILE A 7 1.47 21.38 -22.95
CA ILE A 7 1.64 22.27 -21.79
C ILE A 7 0.35 23.06 -21.51
N LEU A 8 -0.32 23.55 -22.56
CA LEU A 8 -1.56 24.31 -22.41
C LEU A 8 -2.72 23.45 -21.89
N VAL A 9 -2.81 22.19 -22.33
CA VAL A 9 -3.78 21.22 -21.78
C VAL A 9 -3.48 20.88 -20.32
N PHE A 10 -2.19 20.74 -19.96
CA PHE A 10 -1.78 20.49 -18.58
C PHE A 10 -2.06 21.69 -17.65
N CYS A 11 -1.87 22.92 -18.13
CA CYS A 11 -2.21 24.13 -17.37
C CYS A 11 -3.72 24.32 -17.17
N ILE A 12 -4.55 23.94 -18.14
CA ILE A 12 -6.03 24.00 -18.02
C ILE A 12 -6.54 22.96 -17.02
N ALA A 13 -5.95 21.76 -17.00
CA ALA A 13 -6.30 20.71 -16.03
C ALA A 13 -5.94 21.07 -14.57
N ILE A 14 -4.91 21.90 -14.37
CA ILE A 14 -4.51 22.38 -13.03
C ILE A 14 -5.42 23.53 -12.56
N PHE A 15 -5.99 24.32 -13.48
CA PHE A 15 -6.85 25.46 -13.13
C PHE A 15 -8.29 25.04 -12.74
N SER A 16 -8.78 23.90 -13.23
CA SER A 16 -10.08 23.35 -12.84
C SER A 16 -10.10 22.68 -11.45
N ALA A 17 -8.95 22.60 -10.76
CA ALA A 17 -8.85 22.01 -9.42
C ALA A 17 -9.15 23.00 -8.27
N ASN A 18 -9.46 24.27 -8.56
CA ASN A 18 -9.94 25.21 -7.52
C ASN A 18 -11.43 24.99 -7.26
N VAL A 19 -11.70 23.92 -6.51
CA VAL A 19 -13.00 23.56 -5.98
C VAL A 19 -13.45 24.61 -4.97
N PHE A 20 -14.56 25.31 -5.24
CA PHE A 20 -15.40 25.83 -4.16
C PHE A 20 -15.98 24.63 -3.43
N ALA A 21 -15.49 24.37 -2.22
CA ALA A 21 -16.08 23.38 -1.33
C ALA A 21 -17.53 23.79 -1.04
N GLN A 22 -18.46 22.87 -1.25
CA GLN A 22 -19.82 22.98 -0.76
C GLN A 22 -19.78 23.21 0.76
N GLN A 23 -20.54 24.20 1.23
CA GLN A 23 -20.82 24.36 2.64
C GLN A 23 -21.71 23.20 3.07
N ASP A 24 -21.16 22.34 3.92
CA ASP A 24 -21.85 21.17 4.45
C ASP A 24 -23.08 21.61 5.26
N SER A 25 -24.23 20.96 5.04
CA SER A 25 -25.50 21.26 5.72
C SER A 25 -25.60 20.63 7.10
N ILE A 26 -24.52 20.02 7.61
CA ILE A 26 -24.48 19.50 8.97
C ILE A 26 -24.52 20.70 9.93
N PRO A 27 -25.48 20.76 10.87
CA PRO A 27 -25.48 21.82 11.87
C PRO A 27 -24.11 21.82 12.57
N LYS A 28 -23.45 22.99 12.59
CA LYS A 28 -22.24 23.17 13.40
C LYS A 28 -22.55 22.65 14.81
N PRO A 29 -21.68 21.83 15.42
CA PRO A 29 -21.89 21.42 16.79
C PRO A 29 -22.03 22.68 17.63
N VAL A 30 -23.17 22.79 18.30
CA VAL A 30 -23.45 23.86 19.25
C VAL A 30 -22.27 23.89 20.21
N LYS A 31 -21.55 25.02 20.26
CA LYS A 31 -20.65 25.29 21.38
C LYS A 31 -21.52 25.35 22.62
N VAL A 32 -21.59 24.24 23.34
CA VAL A 32 -22.19 24.20 24.66
C VAL A 32 -21.20 24.93 25.55
N GLU A 33 -21.49 26.19 25.87
CA GLU A 33 -20.79 26.92 26.93
C GLU A 33 -20.90 26.09 28.22
N ASP A 34 -19.74 25.67 28.72
CA ASP A 34 -19.42 25.25 30.09
C ASP A 34 -20.58 24.71 30.94
N LEU A 35 -21.07 23.51 30.60
CA LEU A 35 -21.70 22.65 31.59
C LEU A 35 -20.59 22.00 32.43
N LYS A 36 -20.32 22.60 33.60
CA LYS A 36 -19.52 21.96 34.65
C LYS A 36 -20.27 20.73 35.16
N ILE A 37 -19.97 19.57 34.58
CA ILE A 37 -20.40 18.29 35.13
C ILE A 37 -19.34 17.85 36.13
N ASP A 38 -19.66 17.95 37.42
CA ASP A 38 -18.85 17.38 38.51
C ASP A 38 -19.12 15.88 38.58
N GLY A 39 -18.33 15.12 37.82
CA GLY A 39 -18.40 13.67 37.74
C GLY A 39 -17.45 13.15 36.66
N ASN A 40 -16.63 12.16 37.00
CA ASN A 40 -15.66 11.56 36.09
C ASN A 40 -16.40 10.69 35.06
N ILE A 41 -17.02 11.32 34.07
CA ILE A 41 -17.58 10.62 32.91
C ILE A 41 -16.39 10.13 32.10
N LYS A 42 -16.05 8.85 32.24
CA LYS A 42 -15.23 8.16 31.26
C LYS A 42 -16.06 8.00 30.00
N THR A 43 -16.09 9.06 29.20
CA THR A 43 -16.63 9.01 27.85
C THR A 43 -15.65 8.19 27.03
N THR A 44 -15.78 6.86 27.04
CA THR A 44 -15.17 6.00 26.02
C THR A 44 -15.96 6.16 24.72
N GLN A 45 -16.16 7.40 24.26
CA GLN A 45 -16.59 7.66 22.90
C GLN A 45 -15.30 7.67 22.09
N GLY A 46 -15.08 6.60 21.33
CA GLY A 46 -14.00 6.54 20.34
C GLY A 46 -14.04 7.83 19.52
N ILE A 47 -12.96 8.61 19.60
CA ILE A 47 -12.85 9.89 18.89
C ILE A 47 -12.90 9.55 17.39
N TYR A 48 -14.04 9.86 16.75
CA TYR A 48 -14.19 9.76 15.30
C TYR A 48 -13.27 10.80 14.64
N ASP A 49 -12.22 10.34 13.96
CA ASP A 49 -11.29 11.20 13.20
C ASP A 49 -11.59 11.07 11.70
N PRO A 50 -12.40 11.99 11.12
CA PRO A 50 -12.73 11.94 9.69
C PRO A 50 -11.49 12.08 8.78
N LEU A 51 -10.36 12.57 9.31
CA LEU A 51 -9.12 12.75 8.56
C LEU A 51 -8.21 11.50 8.64
N ALA A 52 -8.52 10.51 9.48
CA ALA A 52 -7.67 9.32 9.57
C ALA A 52 -7.56 8.54 8.25
N PRO A 53 -8.63 8.34 7.45
CA PRO A 53 -8.52 7.66 6.14
C PRO A 53 -7.64 8.41 5.15
N SER A 54 -7.80 9.74 5.06
CA SER A 54 -7.00 10.56 4.15
C SER A 54 -5.54 10.63 4.58
N LYS A 55 -5.25 10.71 5.89
CA LYS A 55 -3.88 10.62 6.43
C LYS A 55 -3.23 9.26 6.13
N ALA A 56 -3.95 8.16 6.37
CA ALA A 56 -3.43 6.82 6.08
C ALA A 56 -3.11 6.65 4.58
N ALA A 57 -4.00 7.11 3.71
CA ALA A 57 -3.80 7.11 2.27
C ALA A 57 -2.58 7.95 1.87
N PHE A 58 -2.46 9.18 2.41
CA PHE A 58 -1.35 10.08 2.14
C PHE A 58 0.00 9.48 2.56
N TYR A 59 0.07 8.89 3.75
CA TYR A 59 1.27 8.21 4.20
C TYR A 59 1.64 7.03 3.28
N SER A 60 0.68 6.17 2.93
CA SER A 60 0.91 5.08 1.97
C SER A 60 1.31 5.56 0.56
N ALA A 61 0.94 6.78 0.17
CA ALA A 61 1.30 7.39 -1.10
C ALA A 61 2.69 8.04 -1.10
N ILE A 62 3.26 8.33 0.06
CA ILE A 62 4.66 8.76 0.19
C ILE A 62 5.57 7.54 0.15
N PHE A 63 5.24 6.52 0.93
CA PHE A 63 6.02 5.30 1.00
C PHE A 63 5.11 4.08 1.21
N PRO A 64 5.30 3.01 0.42
CA PRO A 64 4.48 1.81 0.52
C PRO A 64 4.41 1.24 1.94
N GLY A 65 3.19 1.02 2.43
CA GLY A 65 2.96 0.44 3.75
C GLY A 65 2.97 1.43 4.92
N MET A 66 3.33 2.71 4.74
CA MET A 66 3.29 3.69 5.84
C MET A 66 1.86 3.92 6.38
N GLY A 67 0.83 3.84 5.54
CA GLY A 67 -0.56 3.91 6.02
C GLY A 67 -0.95 2.71 6.90
N GLN A 68 -0.36 1.52 6.65
CA GLN A 68 -0.56 0.35 7.52
C GLN A 68 0.12 0.54 8.88
N ILE A 69 1.29 1.17 8.89
CA ILE A 69 2.02 1.56 10.11
C ILE A 69 1.21 2.60 10.90
N TYR A 70 0.67 3.63 10.22
CA TYR A 70 -0.22 4.63 10.81
C TYR A 70 -1.44 3.97 11.48
N ASN A 71 -2.03 2.97 10.81
CA ASN A 71 -3.14 2.17 11.33
C ASN A 71 -2.73 1.15 12.42
N LYS A 72 -1.47 1.17 12.90
CA LYS A 72 -0.90 0.22 13.88
C LYS A 72 -0.95 -1.25 13.43
N LYS A 73 -1.08 -1.52 12.13
CA LYS A 73 -1.07 -2.86 11.53
C LYS A 73 0.29 -3.18 10.90
N TYR A 74 1.34 -3.17 11.73
CA TYR A 74 2.73 -3.33 11.28
C TYR A 74 2.99 -4.62 10.49
N TRP A 75 2.32 -5.72 10.83
CA TRP A 75 2.49 -7.00 10.15
C TRP A 75 2.08 -6.97 8.67
N LYS A 76 1.25 -6.01 8.25
CA LYS A 76 0.85 -5.85 6.84
C LYS A 76 1.93 -5.18 6.00
N ALA A 77 2.83 -4.38 6.59
CA ALA A 77 3.84 -3.65 5.83
C ALA A 77 4.81 -4.58 5.07
N PRO A 78 5.34 -5.68 5.66
CA PRO A 78 6.14 -6.65 4.92
C PRO A 78 5.40 -7.29 3.73
N ILE A 79 4.08 -7.49 3.83
CA ILE A 79 3.27 -8.05 2.75
C ILE A 79 3.18 -7.05 1.59
N VAL A 80 2.96 -5.77 1.88
CA VAL A 80 2.95 -4.70 0.87
C VAL A 80 4.29 -4.62 0.15
N TRP A 81 5.41 -4.71 0.89
CA TRP A 81 6.74 -4.70 0.29
C TRP A 81 7.00 -5.94 -0.57
N GLY A 82 6.59 -7.13 -0.11
CA GLY A 82 6.67 -8.36 -0.91
C GLY A 82 5.85 -8.26 -2.20
N ALA A 83 4.62 -7.75 -2.12
CA ALA A 83 3.75 -7.57 -3.27
C ALA A 83 4.34 -6.59 -4.30
N LEU A 84 5.00 -5.52 -3.87
CA LEU A 84 5.68 -4.57 -4.77
C LEU A 84 7.03 -5.06 -5.28
N ALA A 85 7.76 -5.87 -4.50
CA ALA A 85 9.05 -6.40 -4.90
C ALA A 85 8.96 -7.29 -6.15
N ILE A 86 7.88 -8.06 -6.27
CA ILE A 86 7.64 -8.98 -7.41
C ILE A 86 7.63 -8.24 -8.77
N PRO A 87 6.72 -7.28 -9.04
CA PRO A 87 6.70 -6.57 -10.30
C PRO A 87 7.97 -5.74 -10.53
N ILE A 88 8.58 -5.20 -9.47
CA ILE A 88 9.85 -4.47 -9.59
C ILE A 88 10.97 -5.40 -10.09
N TYR A 89 11.09 -6.59 -9.51
CA TYR A 89 12.08 -7.59 -9.93
C TYR A 89 11.90 -7.98 -11.39
N TYR A 90 10.67 -8.34 -11.79
CA TYR A 90 10.37 -8.70 -13.17
C TYR A 90 10.54 -7.54 -14.15
N TYR A 91 10.22 -6.31 -13.74
CA TYR A 91 10.48 -5.14 -14.58
C TYR A 91 11.98 -4.99 -14.85
N GLN A 92 12.82 -5.12 -13.83
CA GLN A 92 14.27 -4.96 -13.96
C GLN A 92 14.89 -6.04 -14.86
N THR A 93 14.54 -7.30 -14.64
CA THR A 93 15.07 -8.43 -15.44
C THR A 93 14.62 -8.31 -16.90
N ASN A 94 13.32 -8.17 -17.16
CA ASN A 94 12.80 -8.03 -18.52
C ASN A 94 13.36 -6.80 -19.23
N ASN A 95 13.55 -5.67 -18.54
CA ASN A 95 14.14 -4.47 -19.15
C ASN A 95 15.64 -4.63 -19.44
N SER A 96 16.38 -5.32 -18.58
CA SER A 96 17.79 -5.64 -18.80
C SER A 96 17.95 -6.54 -20.01
N ASP A 97 17.20 -7.63 -20.05
CA ASP A 97 17.22 -8.59 -21.15
C ASP A 97 16.74 -7.92 -22.45
N TYR A 98 15.67 -7.12 -22.40
CA TYR A 98 15.22 -6.34 -23.56
C TYR A 98 16.35 -5.51 -24.17
N LYS A 99 17.12 -4.79 -23.34
CA LYS A 99 18.26 -3.98 -23.81
C LYS A 99 19.37 -4.85 -24.40
N ARG A 100 19.62 -6.01 -23.78
CA ARG A 100 20.61 -7.00 -24.21
C ARG A 100 20.29 -7.53 -25.61
N TYR A 101 19.09 -8.09 -25.80
CA TYR A 101 18.61 -8.57 -27.11
C TYR A 101 18.52 -7.46 -28.17
N ARG A 102 18.09 -6.25 -27.77
CA ARG A 102 18.06 -5.09 -28.68
C ARG A 102 19.44 -4.67 -29.15
N THR A 103 20.44 -4.76 -28.28
CA THR A 103 21.83 -4.43 -28.63
C THR A 103 22.37 -5.44 -29.63
N ALA A 104 22.17 -6.74 -29.39
CA ALA A 104 22.55 -7.79 -30.31
C ALA A 104 21.88 -7.65 -31.69
N TYR A 105 20.57 -7.36 -31.72
CA TYR A 105 19.84 -7.12 -32.96
C TYR A 105 20.44 -5.97 -33.78
N ARG A 106 20.79 -4.86 -33.11
CA ARG A 106 21.42 -3.70 -33.77
C ARG A 106 22.80 -4.02 -34.33
N LEU A 107 23.63 -4.74 -33.57
CA LEU A 107 24.97 -5.14 -34.01
C LEU A 107 24.89 -6.04 -35.24
N ARG A 108 24.02 -7.06 -35.21
CA ARG A 108 23.87 -8.00 -36.32
C ARG A 108 23.31 -7.34 -37.58
N LYS A 109 22.37 -6.40 -37.44
CA LYS A 109 21.89 -5.56 -38.56
C LYS A 109 23.00 -4.68 -39.15
N ALA A 110 23.99 -4.30 -38.37
CA ALA A 110 25.15 -3.54 -38.82
C ALA A 110 26.29 -4.43 -39.35
N GLY A 111 26.12 -5.75 -39.38
CA GLY A 111 27.16 -6.70 -39.79
C GLY A 111 28.29 -6.89 -38.77
N LEU A 112 28.08 -6.46 -37.52
CA LEU A 112 29.02 -6.63 -36.41
C LEU A 112 28.70 -7.90 -35.63
N GLU A 113 29.72 -8.52 -35.02
CA GLU A 113 29.52 -9.63 -34.10
C GLU A 113 28.82 -9.18 -32.82
N ASP A 114 27.88 -10.00 -32.36
CA ASP A 114 27.11 -9.84 -31.14
C ASP A 114 27.37 -11.01 -30.17
N GLU A 115 26.93 -10.86 -28.93
CA GLU A 115 27.14 -11.85 -27.87
C GLU A 115 26.55 -13.25 -28.14
N PHE A 116 25.60 -13.39 -29.07
CA PHE A 116 25.01 -14.68 -29.43
C PHE A 116 25.71 -15.33 -30.63
N THR A 117 26.74 -14.67 -31.19
CA THR A 117 27.61 -15.22 -32.24
C THR A 117 28.91 -15.70 -31.61
N VAL A 118 29.23 -16.98 -31.77
CA VAL A 118 30.50 -17.55 -31.31
C VAL A 118 31.18 -18.22 -32.50
N ASN A 119 32.41 -17.81 -32.82
CA ASN A 119 33.19 -18.34 -33.95
C ASN A 119 32.44 -18.26 -35.30
N GLY A 120 31.71 -17.16 -35.54
CA GLY A 120 30.91 -16.97 -36.75
C GLY A 120 29.62 -17.80 -36.83
N VAL A 121 29.31 -18.61 -35.80
CA VAL A 121 28.05 -19.36 -35.69
C VAL A 121 27.11 -18.63 -34.75
N SER A 122 25.98 -18.16 -35.26
CA SER A 122 24.93 -17.53 -34.45
C SER A 122 24.09 -18.59 -33.75
N SER A 123 24.13 -18.62 -32.41
CA SER A 123 23.29 -19.51 -31.59
C SER A 123 21.81 -19.09 -31.58
N VAL A 124 21.55 -17.80 -31.85
CA VAL A 124 20.21 -17.22 -31.89
C VAL A 124 19.98 -16.56 -33.24
N SER A 125 18.86 -16.85 -33.91
CA SER A 125 18.52 -16.27 -35.21
C SER A 125 18.06 -14.81 -35.09
N ILE A 126 18.11 -14.04 -36.18
CA ILE A 126 17.65 -12.64 -36.17
C ILE A 126 16.15 -12.51 -35.87
N THR A 127 15.33 -13.45 -36.33
CA THR A 127 13.88 -13.47 -36.03
C THR A 127 13.66 -13.78 -34.55
N THR A 128 14.43 -14.70 -33.97
CA THR A 128 14.41 -14.95 -32.52
C THR A 128 14.79 -13.70 -31.72
N LEU A 129 15.81 -12.94 -32.15
CA LEU A 129 16.17 -11.67 -31.50
C LEU A 129 15.03 -10.64 -31.56
N GLU A 130 14.30 -10.58 -32.66
CA GLU A 130 13.16 -9.68 -32.85
C GLU A 130 11.98 -10.07 -31.95
N THR A 131 11.55 -11.33 -31.99
CA THR A 131 10.46 -11.83 -31.14
C THR A 131 10.80 -11.76 -29.66
N ALA A 132 12.05 -12.05 -29.27
CA ALA A 132 12.49 -11.90 -27.88
C ALA A 132 12.37 -10.45 -27.38
N GLN A 133 12.73 -9.46 -28.21
CA GLN A 133 12.57 -8.06 -27.85
C GLN A 133 11.11 -7.68 -27.63
N GLU A 134 10.20 -8.16 -28.48
CA GLU A 134 8.77 -7.90 -28.34
C GLU A 134 8.22 -8.49 -27.04
N GLN A 135 8.50 -9.77 -26.78
CA GLN A 135 8.06 -10.44 -25.57
C GLN A 135 8.61 -9.77 -24.29
N LEU A 136 9.91 -9.45 -24.27
CA LEU A 136 10.54 -8.82 -23.10
C LEU A 136 10.02 -7.40 -22.87
N ARG A 137 9.72 -6.65 -23.94
CA ARG A 137 9.06 -5.34 -23.86
C ARG A 137 7.68 -5.47 -23.24
N GLU A 138 6.86 -6.40 -23.73
CA GLU A 138 5.52 -6.65 -23.21
C GLU A 138 5.54 -7.07 -21.74
N ASN A 139 6.42 -8.00 -21.38
CA ASN A 139 6.56 -8.46 -19.99
C ASN A 139 7.00 -7.35 -19.05
N ARG A 140 7.94 -6.49 -19.49
CA ARG A 140 8.36 -5.31 -18.73
C ARG A 140 7.17 -4.36 -18.51
N ASP A 141 6.41 -4.09 -19.57
CA ASP A 141 5.30 -3.15 -19.51
C ASP A 141 4.14 -3.70 -18.64
N MET A 142 3.88 -5.01 -18.70
CA MET A 142 2.96 -5.70 -17.80
C MET A 142 3.42 -5.68 -16.34
N SER A 143 4.72 -5.84 -16.09
CA SER A 143 5.30 -5.74 -14.75
C SER A 143 5.13 -4.33 -14.19
N LEU A 144 5.39 -3.31 -14.99
CA LEU A 144 5.17 -1.91 -14.60
C LEU A 144 3.70 -1.64 -14.28
N LEU A 145 2.78 -2.08 -15.15
CA LEU A 145 1.35 -1.91 -14.96
C LEU A 145 0.88 -2.59 -13.66
N SER A 146 1.30 -3.83 -13.44
CA SER A 146 0.97 -4.59 -12.23
C SER A 146 1.50 -3.90 -10.98
N GLY A 147 2.72 -3.36 -11.03
CA GLY A 147 3.31 -2.57 -9.95
C GLY A 147 2.49 -1.32 -9.62
N ILE A 148 2.02 -0.59 -10.63
CA ILE A 148 1.15 0.59 -10.45
C ILE A 148 -0.18 0.19 -9.81
N ILE A 149 -0.81 -0.89 -10.28
CA ILE A 149 -2.07 -1.38 -9.72
C ILE A 149 -1.91 -1.75 -8.26
N ILE A 150 -0.88 -2.53 -7.92
CA ILE A 150 -0.57 -2.93 -6.53
C ILE A 150 -0.28 -1.69 -5.67
N TYR A 151 0.45 -0.72 -6.21
CA TYR A 151 0.78 0.52 -5.51
C TYR A 151 -0.47 1.34 -5.16
N VAL A 152 -1.43 1.46 -6.09
CA VAL A 152 -2.71 2.14 -5.81
C VAL A 152 -3.55 1.32 -4.83
N LEU A 153 -3.61 0.00 -5.00
CA LEU A 153 -4.42 -0.88 -4.18
C LEU A 153 -4.00 -0.82 -2.70
N GLN A 154 -2.70 -0.81 -2.40
CA GLN A 154 -2.24 -0.71 -1.00
C GLN A 154 -2.56 0.64 -0.35
N ILE A 155 -2.66 1.73 -1.12
CA ILE A 155 -3.11 3.04 -0.62
C ILE A 155 -4.59 2.96 -0.24
N VAL A 156 -5.42 2.42 -1.14
CA VAL A 156 -6.85 2.23 -0.91
C VAL A 156 -7.08 1.34 0.31
N GLU A 157 -6.34 0.23 0.43
CA GLU A 157 -6.44 -0.68 1.58
C GLU A 157 -6.14 0.04 2.90
N ALA A 158 -5.10 0.88 2.95
CA ALA A 158 -4.76 1.64 4.15
C ALA A 158 -5.86 2.67 4.50
N SER A 159 -6.43 3.33 3.50
CA SER A 159 -7.54 4.28 3.67
C SER A 159 -8.79 3.59 4.24
N VAL A 160 -9.18 2.46 3.66
CA VAL A 160 -10.36 1.68 4.11
C VAL A 160 -10.12 1.14 5.53
N ASN A 161 -8.95 0.59 5.83
CA ASN A 161 -8.63 0.11 7.18
C ASN A 161 -8.73 1.23 8.23
N ALA A 162 -8.26 2.44 7.90
CA ALA A 162 -8.35 3.60 8.79
C ALA A 162 -9.79 4.05 9.03
N HIS A 163 -10.67 3.87 8.04
CA HIS A 163 -12.10 4.15 8.19
C HIS A 163 -12.77 3.12 9.11
N LEU A 164 -12.46 1.84 8.93
CA LEU A 164 -13.02 0.75 9.74
C LEU A 164 -12.54 0.78 11.19
N LEU A 165 -11.30 1.22 11.45
CA LEU A 165 -10.77 1.35 12.81
C LEU A 165 -11.59 2.30 13.70
N GLN A 166 -12.32 3.25 13.10
CA GLN A 166 -13.16 4.21 13.84
C GLN A 166 -14.49 3.60 14.30
N PHE A 167 -14.92 2.50 13.67
CA PHE A 167 -16.16 1.79 14.02
C PHE A 167 -15.92 0.66 15.03
N ASN A 168 -14.70 0.49 15.53
CA ASN A 168 -14.40 -0.53 16.52
C ASN A 168 -14.89 -0.09 17.90
N THR A 169 -16.07 -0.57 18.29
CA THR A 169 -16.58 -0.52 19.67
C THR A 169 -15.65 -1.38 20.54
N ASP A 170 -15.09 -0.82 21.61
CA ASP A 170 -14.12 -1.51 22.49
C ASP A 170 -14.73 -2.76 23.14
N ASP A 171 -14.52 -3.92 22.52
CA ASP A 171 -14.61 -5.22 23.20
C ASP A 171 -13.41 -5.34 24.15
N ASN A 172 -13.61 -5.00 25.43
CA ASN A 172 -12.56 -5.12 26.45
C ASN A 172 -12.29 -6.60 26.78
N LEU A 173 -11.46 -7.26 25.99
CA LEU A 173 -10.89 -8.57 26.33
C LEU A 173 -9.74 -8.37 27.32
N SER A 174 -10.01 -8.63 28.60
CA SER A 174 -9.00 -8.57 29.66
C SER A 174 -8.52 -9.98 30.02
N VAL A 175 -7.21 -10.19 29.97
CA VAL A 175 -6.55 -11.41 30.47
C VAL A 175 -5.93 -11.06 31.81
N LYS A 176 -6.33 -11.76 32.87
CA LYS A 176 -5.76 -11.58 34.21
C LYS A 176 -5.22 -12.91 34.75
N PRO A 177 -4.04 -12.93 35.39
CA PRO A 177 -3.60 -14.10 36.13
C PRO A 177 -4.56 -14.31 37.32
N THR A 178 -5.00 -15.56 37.50
CA THR A 178 -5.83 -15.96 38.64
C THR A 178 -5.14 -17.07 39.42
N PHE A 179 -5.28 -17.02 40.74
CA PHE A 179 -4.81 -18.06 41.63
C PHE A 179 -6.03 -18.81 42.14
N ILE A 180 -6.08 -20.11 41.88
CA ILE A 180 -7.16 -20.98 42.36
C ILE A 180 -6.57 -21.83 43.49
N ALA A 181 -6.97 -21.51 44.72
CA ALA A 181 -6.64 -22.30 45.90
C ALA A 181 -7.68 -23.43 46.07
N ASP A 182 -7.22 -24.63 46.39
CA ASP A 182 -8.07 -25.77 46.69
C ASP A 182 -8.59 -25.67 48.14
N PRO A 183 -9.92 -25.70 48.38
CA PRO A 183 -10.47 -25.53 49.72
C PRO A 183 -10.35 -26.77 50.60
N ILE A 184 -9.98 -27.94 50.07
CA ILE A 184 -9.97 -29.22 50.78
C ILE A 184 -8.53 -29.72 51.03
N LEU A 185 -7.62 -29.49 50.08
CA LEU A 185 -6.23 -29.95 50.16
C LEU A 185 -5.29 -28.76 50.37
N PHE A 186 -4.37 -28.88 51.33
CA PHE A 186 -3.33 -27.87 51.60
C PHE A 186 -2.17 -28.00 50.60
N GLU A 187 -2.45 -27.80 49.31
CA GLU A 187 -1.47 -27.82 48.22
C GLU A 187 -1.11 -26.40 47.74
N ALA A 188 0.00 -26.29 47.01
CA ALA A 188 0.39 -25.03 46.38
C ALA A 188 -0.71 -24.54 45.40
N PRO A 189 -1.06 -23.24 45.40
CA PRO A 189 -2.15 -22.71 44.59
C PRO A 189 -1.87 -22.90 43.10
N LYS A 190 -2.90 -23.30 42.35
CA LYS A 190 -2.81 -23.50 40.90
C LYS A 190 -2.88 -22.14 40.20
N VAL A 191 -1.94 -21.90 39.28
CA VAL A 191 -1.90 -20.71 38.44
C VAL A 191 -2.75 -20.92 37.20
N GLY A 192 -3.65 -19.99 36.91
CA GLY A 192 -4.51 -20.02 35.73
C GLY A 192 -4.62 -18.66 35.07
N LEU A 193 -5.14 -18.63 33.84
CA LEU A 193 -5.52 -17.41 33.14
C LEU A 193 -7.03 -17.30 33.11
N THR A 194 -7.58 -16.17 33.55
CA THR A 194 -9.01 -15.86 33.38
C THR A 194 -9.18 -14.89 32.22
N PHE A 195 -10.03 -15.29 31.27
CA PHE A 195 -10.49 -14.44 30.18
C PHE A 195 -11.81 -13.78 30.57
N LYS A 196 -11.82 -12.45 30.64
CA LYS A 196 -13.07 -11.68 30.79
C LYS A 196 -13.34 -10.96 29.49
N TYR A 197 -14.47 -11.28 28.87
CA TYR A 197 -15.02 -10.60 27.70
C TYR A 197 -16.28 -9.84 28.13
N THR A 198 -16.41 -8.59 27.73
CA THR A 198 -17.58 -7.74 28.04
C THR A 198 -18.00 -7.09 26.72
N PHE A 199 -19.23 -7.40 26.30
CA PHE A 199 -19.91 -6.78 25.16
C PHE A 199 -20.68 -5.53 25.60
#